data_AF-A0A1H9YIF6-F1
#
_entry.id   AF-A0A1H9YIF6-F1
#
_cell.length_a   1.000
_cell.length_b   1.000
_cell.length_c   1.000
_cell.angle_alpha   90.00
_cell.angle_beta   90.00
_cell.angle_gamma   90.00
#
_symmetry.space_group_name_H-M   'P 1'
#
loop_
_entity.id
_entity.type
_entity.pdbx_description
1 polymer ?
#
loop_
_entity_poly.entity_id
_entity_poly.type
_entity_poly.pdbx_seq_one_letter_code
_entity_poly.pdbx_strand_id
1 'polypeptide(L)'
;MPGMLVLSLLVGISMNAATVFASSLIIDTKGYASGQLSRVGRDDTFGRGMSGAYAGELLLGHESASFISFGSLPQNLVTNPFRFCFDEDDFYDVLEELIGYDVVIEYKTPRSNTLLACSAVNELVDIHLVDKNGPLSQTHLIGDIRTFEPEVSYGVEFGRITNVIKNKNLARNYFMTMQIGANGDKFRHFVIDDHDLYYFAIEGLKAGVQVKVHYSERLASRNIFGHRTRLFVSEIEIAGRQAGMD
;
A
#
# COMPACT_ATOMS: atom_id res chain seq x y z
N MET A 1 20.83 30.41 49.63
CA MET A 1 20.65 30.63 48.18
C MET A 1 20.31 29.30 47.50
N PRO A 2 19.02 28.97 47.31
CA PRO A 2 18.59 27.72 46.67
C PRO A 2 18.00 27.94 45.25
N GLY A 3 18.37 29.04 44.59
CA GLY A 3 17.75 29.46 43.32
C GLY A 3 18.44 28.99 42.04
N MET A 4 19.66 28.43 42.10
CA MET A 4 20.43 28.09 40.90
C MET A 4 20.45 26.59 40.54
N LEU A 5 19.96 25.72 41.41
CA LEU A 5 19.98 24.26 41.18
C LEU A 5 18.72 23.72 40.51
N VAL A 6 17.61 24.48 40.51
CA VAL A 6 16.37 24.07 39.85
C VAL A 6 16.37 24.43 38.36
N LEU A 7 17.10 25.47 37.97
CA LEU A 7 17.17 25.91 36.56
C LEU A 7 18.07 25.00 35.70
N SER A 8 19.07 24.35 36.30
CA SER A 8 19.98 23.45 35.60
C SER A 8 19.38 22.05 35.35
N LEU A 9 18.38 21.63 36.14
CA LEU A 9 17.65 20.38 35.91
C LEU A 9 16.56 20.52 34.84
N LEU A 10 15.98 21.71 34.68
CA LEU A 10 14.95 22.00 33.66
C LEU A 10 15.54 22.24 32.26
N VAL A 11 16.81 22.64 32.16
CA VAL A 11 17.51 22.81 30.87
C VAL A 11 18.18 21.50 30.40
N GLY A 12 18.44 20.55 31.29
CA GLY A 12 18.99 19.23 30.93
C GLY A 12 17.99 18.27 30.28
N ILE A 13 16.68 18.53 30.41
CA ILE A 13 15.61 17.65 29.89
C ILE A 13 15.11 18.11 28.50
N SER A 14 15.44 19.33 28.06
CA SER A 14 15.00 19.86 26.76
C SER A 14 15.89 19.49 25.56
N MET A 15 17.03 18.81 25.77
CA MET A 15 17.99 18.49 24.69
C MET A 15 18.04 17.02 24.26
N ASN A 16 17.15 16.15 24.78
CA ASN A 16 17.00 14.76 24.30
C ASN A 16 15.62 14.48 23.71
N ALA A 17 14.91 15.51 23.26
CA ALA A 17 13.99 15.31 22.15
C ALA A 17 14.86 15.20 20.88
N ALA A 18 15.55 14.06 20.73
CA ALA A 18 15.78 13.55 19.40
C ALA A 18 14.38 13.42 18.81
N THR A 19 13.94 14.44 18.10
CA THR A 19 12.91 14.34 17.08
C THR A 19 13.48 13.31 16.12
N VAL A 20 13.22 12.05 16.43
CA VAL A 20 13.26 10.97 15.46
C VAL A 20 12.21 11.41 14.46
N PHE A 21 12.67 12.15 13.44
CA PHE A 21 11.97 12.22 12.19
C PHE A 21 11.80 10.75 11.82
N ALA A 22 10.59 10.24 12.02
CA ALA A 22 10.16 9.02 11.38
C ALA A 22 10.15 9.36 9.89
N SER A 23 11.34 9.34 9.27
CA SER A 23 11.47 9.33 7.83
C SER A 23 10.60 8.16 7.39
N SER A 24 9.52 8.45 6.66
CA SER A 24 8.70 7.38 6.09
C SER A 24 9.67 6.42 5.41
N LEU A 25 9.73 5.17 5.88
CA LEU A 25 10.68 4.17 5.36
C LEU A 25 10.43 3.85 3.87
N ILE A 26 9.34 4.39 3.33
CA ILE A 26 8.72 4.09 2.05
C ILE A 26 8.61 5.42 1.32
N ILE A 27 9.77 5.81 0.81
CA ILE A 27 9.99 6.96 -0.04
C ILE A 27 10.77 6.42 -1.24
N ASP A 28 10.42 6.86 -2.44
CA ASP A 28 10.88 6.32 -3.72
C ASP A 28 10.43 4.87 -3.98
N THR A 29 9.12 4.67 -4.02
CA THR A 29 8.50 3.37 -4.31
C THR A 29 7.81 3.36 -5.67
N LYS A 30 7.59 2.17 -6.20
CA LYS A 30 6.63 1.90 -7.28
C LYS A 30 5.58 0.95 -6.72
N GLY A 31 4.31 1.20 -7.00
CA GLY A 31 3.21 0.37 -6.52
C GLY A 31 2.07 0.24 -7.52
N TYR A 32 1.15 -0.66 -7.19
CA TYR A 32 -0.09 -0.91 -7.91
C TYR A 32 -1.22 -0.90 -6.89
N ALA A 33 -2.27 -0.13 -7.15
CA ALA A 33 -3.46 -0.14 -6.31
C ALA A 33 -4.69 -0.48 -7.15
N SER A 34 -5.56 -1.35 -6.64
CA SER A 34 -6.81 -1.74 -7.29
C SER A 34 -8.01 -1.37 -6.41
N GLY A 35 -9.00 -0.74 -7.05
CA GLY A 35 -10.23 -0.30 -6.40
C GLY A 35 -11.18 0.35 -7.39
N GLN A 36 -12.35 0.77 -6.91
CA GLN A 36 -13.28 1.54 -7.72
C GLN A 36 -12.82 3.00 -7.77
N LEU A 37 -12.70 3.58 -8.96
CA LEU A 37 -12.42 5.00 -9.10
C LEU A 37 -13.65 5.81 -8.67
N SER A 38 -13.56 6.51 -7.54
CA SER A 38 -14.73 7.21 -6.97
C SER A 38 -14.78 8.68 -7.34
N ARG A 39 -13.63 9.32 -7.50
CA ARG A 39 -13.55 10.75 -7.74
C ARG A 39 -12.31 11.11 -8.53
N VAL A 40 -12.46 12.13 -9.38
CA VAL A 40 -11.39 12.80 -10.11
C VAL A 40 -11.70 14.30 -10.05
N GLY A 41 -10.69 15.14 -9.85
CA GLY A 41 -10.90 16.58 -9.91
C GLY A 41 -9.72 17.38 -9.39
N ARG A 42 -9.85 18.70 -9.45
CA ARG A 42 -8.82 19.63 -9.00
C ARG A 42 -8.63 19.56 -7.48
N ASP A 43 -7.38 19.51 -7.04
CA ASP A 43 -6.99 19.55 -5.62
C ASP A 43 -6.59 20.98 -5.22
N ASP A 44 -7.55 21.73 -4.68
CA ASP A 44 -7.34 23.14 -4.28
C ASP A 44 -6.70 23.28 -2.87
N THR A 45 -6.28 22.18 -2.24
CA THR A 45 -5.74 22.22 -0.86
C THR A 45 -4.37 22.90 -0.76
N PHE A 46 -3.59 23.00 -1.84
CA PHE A 46 -2.31 23.71 -1.89
C PHE A 46 -2.38 24.96 -2.79
N GLY A 47 -2.89 26.06 -2.23
CA GLY A 47 -2.40 27.41 -2.54
C GLY A 47 -2.75 28.02 -3.91
N ARG A 48 -3.57 29.06 -3.87
CA ARG A 48 -3.78 30.08 -4.91
C ARG A 48 -2.47 30.42 -5.69
N GLY A 49 -2.36 30.00 -6.94
CA GLY A 49 -1.47 30.65 -7.92
C GLY A 49 -0.53 29.76 -8.74
N MET A 50 -0.45 28.46 -8.49
CA MET A 50 0.22 27.51 -9.40
C MET A 50 -0.84 26.61 -10.08
N SER A 51 -0.57 26.13 -11.29
CA SER A 51 -1.46 25.25 -12.06
C SER A 51 -2.07 24.20 -11.13
N GLY A 52 -3.40 24.14 -11.06
CA GLY A 52 -4.07 23.27 -10.09
C GLY A 52 -3.68 21.83 -10.36
N ALA A 53 -3.12 21.15 -9.38
CA ALA A 53 -2.90 19.72 -9.51
C ALA A 53 -4.25 19.00 -9.50
N TYR A 54 -4.39 17.97 -10.31
CA TYR A 54 -5.55 17.10 -10.26
C TYR A 54 -5.25 15.90 -9.37
N ALA A 55 -6.29 15.44 -8.69
CA ALA A 55 -6.24 14.29 -7.81
C ALA A 55 -7.40 13.35 -8.11
N GLY A 56 -7.12 12.06 -7.99
CA GLY A 56 -8.11 11.00 -8.02
C GLY A 56 -8.18 10.26 -6.69
N GLU A 57 -9.29 9.58 -6.47
CA GLU A 57 -9.56 8.79 -5.27
C GLU A 57 -10.04 7.39 -5.68
N LEU A 58 -9.36 6.36 -5.17
CA LEU A 58 -9.75 4.96 -5.33
C LEU A 58 -10.33 4.42 -4.03
N LEU A 59 -11.49 3.77 -4.13
CA LEU A 59 -12.05 2.99 -3.05
C LEU A 59 -11.48 1.57 -3.10
N LEU A 60 -10.52 1.27 -2.21
CA LEU A 60 -9.89 -0.05 -2.14
C LEU A 60 -10.86 -1.14 -1.62
N GLY A 61 -11.92 -0.73 -0.92
CA GLY A 61 -12.96 -1.59 -0.39
C GLY A 61 -14.35 -0.95 -0.41
N HIS A 62 -15.34 -1.63 0.15
CA HIS A 62 -16.74 -1.19 0.10
C HIS A 62 -17.01 -0.12 1.18
N GLU A 63 -17.54 1.03 0.77
CA GLU A 63 -18.13 2.10 1.62
C GLU A 63 -17.37 2.62 2.87
N SER A 64 -16.10 2.30 3.08
CA SER A 64 -15.44 2.66 4.35
C SER A 64 -14.44 3.82 4.20
N ALA A 65 -14.76 4.97 4.82
CA ALA A 65 -13.82 6.08 5.08
C ALA A 65 -12.84 5.78 6.23
N SER A 66 -13.03 4.67 6.95
CA SER A 66 -12.13 4.18 7.98
C SER A 66 -12.07 2.66 7.89
N PHE A 67 -10.96 2.12 7.42
CA PHE A 67 -10.74 0.68 7.41
C PHE A 67 -9.92 0.25 8.63
N ILE A 68 -10.13 -0.98 9.08
CA ILE A 68 -9.35 -1.57 10.17
C ILE A 68 -8.11 -2.23 9.55
N SER A 69 -6.97 -1.60 9.76
CA SER A 69 -5.65 -2.10 9.37
C SER A 69 -5.17 -3.17 10.37
N PHE A 70 -4.91 -4.38 9.88
CA PHE A 70 -4.29 -5.46 10.62
C PHE A 70 -2.88 -5.73 10.07
N GLY A 71 -1.89 -5.71 10.96
CA GLY A 71 -0.51 -6.02 10.60
C GLY A 71 0.42 -4.81 10.69
N SER A 72 1.69 -5.07 10.43
CA SER A 72 2.79 -4.21 10.85
C SER A 72 3.19 -3.14 9.84
N LEU A 73 2.32 -2.67 8.95
CA LEU A 73 2.69 -1.64 7.98
C LEU A 73 2.26 -0.25 8.47
N PRO A 74 3.00 0.81 8.11
CA PRO A 74 2.68 2.13 8.57
C PRO A 74 1.34 2.56 7.94
N GLN A 75 0.47 3.12 8.77
CA GLN A 75 -0.91 3.51 8.44
C GLN A 75 -1.01 4.48 7.24
N ASN A 76 0.09 5.11 6.85
CA ASN A 76 0.16 6.06 5.74
C ASN A 76 0.29 5.42 4.34
N LEU A 77 0.45 4.10 4.22
CA LEU A 77 0.61 3.44 2.92
C LEU A 77 -0.69 3.02 2.26
N VAL A 78 -1.71 2.85 3.09
CA VAL A 78 -3.03 2.43 2.66
C VAL A 78 -3.95 3.36 3.38
N THR A 79 -4.48 4.33 2.65
CA THR A 79 -5.64 5.11 3.08
C THR A 79 -6.80 4.68 2.20
N ASN A 80 -8.01 4.69 2.75
CA ASN A 80 -9.21 4.52 1.95
C ASN A 80 -10.09 5.76 2.22
N PRO A 81 -10.36 6.62 1.23
CA PRO A 81 -9.93 6.51 -0.17
C PRO A 81 -8.41 6.59 -0.36
N PHE A 82 -7.91 5.85 -1.34
CA PHE A 82 -6.52 5.90 -1.78
C PHE A 82 -6.37 7.05 -2.76
N ARG A 83 -5.68 8.10 -2.33
CA ARG A 83 -5.52 9.34 -3.12
C ARG A 83 -4.26 9.28 -3.97
N PHE A 84 -4.36 9.75 -5.20
CA PHE A 84 -3.25 9.89 -6.15
C PHE A 84 -3.37 11.20 -6.92
N CYS A 85 -2.25 11.71 -7.41
CA CYS A 85 -2.16 12.93 -8.21
C CYS A 85 -1.74 12.60 -9.63
N PHE A 86 -2.17 13.42 -10.58
CA PHE A 86 -1.84 13.26 -11.99
C PHE A 86 -1.82 14.63 -12.70
N ASP A 87 -1.23 14.66 -13.89
CA ASP A 87 -1.26 15.83 -14.78
C ASP A 87 -2.55 15.81 -15.61
N GLU A 88 -3.24 16.94 -15.69
CA GLU A 88 -4.52 17.09 -16.40
C GLU A 88 -4.41 16.62 -17.85
N ASP A 89 -3.37 17.09 -18.55
CA ASP A 89 -3.17 16.88 -19.98
C ASP A 89 -2.92 15.40 -20.30
N ASP A 90 -2.39 14.63 -19.35
CA ASP A 90 -2.02 13.23 -19.54
C ASP A 90 -3.19 12.26 -19.26
N PHE A 91 -4.07 12.56 -18.30
CA PHE A 91 -5.01 11.55 -17.76
C PHE A 91 -6.45 12.02 -17.52
N TYR A 92 -6.77 13.31 -17.53
CA TYR A 92 -8.08 13.78 -17.04
C TYR A 92 -9.27 13.14 -17.78
N ASP A 93 -9.29 13.20 -19.11
CA ASP A 93 -10.39 12.66 -19.93
C ASP A 93 -10.58 11.15 -19.70
N VAL A 94 -9.48 10.40 -19.67
CA VAL A 94 -9.49 8.94 -19.42
C VAL A 94 -10.03 8.63 -18.02
N LEU A 95 -9.60 9.39 -17.01
CA LEU A 95 -10.02 9.18 -15.64
C LEU A 95 -11.49 9.54 -15.42
N GLU A 96 -11.99 10.60 -16.06
CA GLU A 96 -13.39 11.01 -15.97
C GLU A 96 -14.34 9.94 -16.52
N GLU A 97 -13.98 9.30 -17.64
CA GLU A 97 -14.74 8.19 -18.22
C GLU A 97 -14.74 6.92 -17.35
N LEU A 98 -13.69 6.73 -16.56
CA LEU A 98 -13.50 5.54 -15.71
C LEU A 98 -14.11 5.67 -14.31
N ILE A 99 -14.74 6.81 -13.97
CA ILE A 99 -15.42 6.97 -12.68
C ILE A 99 -16.52 5.91 -12.52
N GLY A 100 -16.51 5.23 -11.38
CA GLY A 100 -17.42 4.13 -11.04
C GLY A 100 -16.94 2.75 -11.50
N TYR A 101 -15.89 2.66 -12.31
CA TYR A 101 -15.30 1.39 -12.72
C TYR A 101 -14.23 0.89 -11.74
N ASP A 102 -14.08 -0.43 -11.66
CA ASP A 102 -12.94 -1.07 -11.00
C ASP A 102 -11.71 -0.91 -11.88
N VAL A 103 -10.69 -0.21 -11.36
CA VAL A 103 -9.44 0.08 -12.07
C VAL A 103 -8.23 -0.40 -11.27
N VAL A 104 -7.10 -0.47 -11.95
CA VAL A 104 -5.77 -0.59 -11.37
C VAL A 104 -4.95 0.61 -11.80
N ILE A 105 -4.38 1.30 -10.83
CA ILE A 105 -3.39 2.34 -11.09
C ILE A 105 -1.99 1.82 -10.83
N GLU A 106 -1.05 2.19 -11.70
CA GLU A 106 0.37 2.16 -11.42
C GLU A 106 0.76 3.51 -10.84
N TYR A 107 1.53 3.52 -9.75
CA TYR A 107 1.92 4.77 -9.10
C TYR A 107 3.35 4.73 -8.57
N LYS A 108 3.90 5.92 -8.30
CA LYS A 108 5.16 6.09 -7.58
C LYS A 108 5.00 7.05 -6.41
N THR A 109 5.81 6.87 -5.37
CA THR A 109 5.85 7.78 -4.21
C THR A 109 7.24 8.43 -4.20
N PRO A 110 7.46 9.58 -4.85
CA PRO A 110 8.80 10.15 -5.05
C PRO A 110 9.42 10.69 -3.75
N ARG A 111 10.75 10.77 -3.70
CA ARG A 111 11.50 11.35 -2.57
C ARG A 111 11.36 12.85 -2.41
N SER A 112 11.13 13.52 -3.52
CA SER A 112 10.75 14.92 -3.61
C SER A 112 9.73 14.98 -4.73
N ASN A 113 8.53 15.49 -4.44
CA ASN A 113 7.51 15.61 -5.46
C ASN A 113 7.90 16.74 -6.43
N THR A 114 8.08 16.42 -7.72
CA THR A 114 8.28 17.43 -8.77
C THR A 114 6.97 18.07 -9.20
N LEU A 115 5.83 17.40 -8.95
CA LEU A 115 4.48 17.96 -9.08
C LEU A 115 4.16 18.72 -7.79
N LEU A 116 4.80 19.87 -7.64
CA LEU A 116 4.84 20.73 -6.44
C LEU A 116 3.48 21.26 -5.92
N ALA A 117 2.34 20.80 -6.44
CA ALA A 117 1.03 21.39 -6.21
C ALA A 117 -0.06 20.46 -5.65
N CYS A 118 0.19 19.16 -5.48
CA CYS A 118 -0.83 18.21 -5.01
C CYS A 118 -0.62 17.76 -3.55
N SER A 119 -1.70 17.58 -2.79
CA SER A 119 -1.62 17.08 -1.41
C SER A 119 -1.39 15.57 -1.30
N ALA A 120 -1.66 14.80 -2.35
CA ALA A 120 -1.46 13.34 -2.34
C ALA A 120 0.00 12.96 -2.57
N VAL A 121 0.44 11.90 -1.89
CA VAL A 121 1.84 11.43 -1.89
C VAL A 121 2.14 10.51 -3.09
N ASN A 122 1.10 9.99 -3.74
CA ASN A 122 1.22 9.04 -4.85
C ASN A 122 1.00 9.76 -6.19
N GLU A 123 1.95 9.63 -7.11
CA GLU A 123 1.86 10.14 -8.48
C GLU A 123 1.46 9.00 -9.42
N LEU A 124 0.42 9.23 -10.22
CA LEU A 124 -0.07 8.30 -11.24
C LEU A 124 0.99 8.12 -12.31
N VAL A 125 1.18 6.86 -12.72
CA VAL A 125 2.06 6.48 -13.83
C VAL A 125 1.23 5.90 -14.96
N ASP A 126 0.22 5.10 -14.64
CA ASP A 126 -0.67 4.47 -15.63
C ASP A 126 -1.99 4.04 -14.97
N ILE A 127 -3.02 3.79 -15.78
CA ILE A 127 -4.31 3.29 -15.33
C ILE A 127 -4.89 2.27 -16.32
N HIS A 128 -5.47 1.20 -15.77
CA HIS A 128 -6.13 0.16 -16.56
C HIS A 128 -7.42 -0.29 -15.89
N LEU A 129 -8.38 -0.78 -16.68
CA LEU A 129 -9.53 -1.50 -16.14
C LEU A 129 -9.09 -2.84 -15.52
N VAL A 130 -9.77 -3.25 -14.45
CA VAL A 130 -9.58 -4.59 -13.88
C VAL A 130 -10.07 -5.65 -14.86
N ASP A 131 -9.19 -6.55 -15.27
CA ASP A 131 -9.51 -7.62 -16.21
C ASP A 131 -9.93 -8.90 -15.47
N LYS A 132 -11.20 -8.94 -15.04
CA LYS A 132 -11.76 -10.09 -14.32
C LYS A 132 -11.83 -11.36 -15.17
N ASN A 133 -11.76 -11.25 -16.49
CA ASN A 133 -11.94 -12.37 -17.43
C ASN A 133 -10.66 -12.75 -18.17
N GLY A 134 -9.61 -11.92 -18.10
CA GLY A 134 -8.34 -12.15 -18.77
C GLY A 134 -7.66 -13.42 -18.28
N PRO A 135 -7.06 -14.24 -19.16
CA PRO A 135 -6.41 -15.49 -18.76
C PRO A 135 -5.27 -15.21 -17.76
N LEU A 136 -5.20 -16.03 -16.70
CA LEU A 136 -4.09 -16.00 -15.76
C LEU A 136 -3.10 -17.09 -16.16
N SER A 137 -1.84 -16.72 -16.32
CA SER A 137 -0.77 -17.62 -16.76
C SER A 137 -0.54 -18.77 -15.77
N GLN A 138 -0.77 -18.48 -14.50
CA GLN A 138 -0.59 -19.36 -13.36
C GLN A 138 -1.70 -19.06 -12.35
N THR A 139 -2.19 -20.07 -11.62
CA THR A 139 -3.24 -19.90 -10.60
C THR A 139 -2.73 -20.14 -9.19
N HIS A 140 -1.47 -20.51 -9.04
CA HIS A 140 -0.88 -20.90 -7.77
C HIS A 140 0.62 -20.77 -7.82
N LEU A 141 1.22 -20.07 -6.85
CA LEU A 141 2.66 -19.94 -6.72
C LEU A 141 3.07 -20.06 -5.25
N ILE A 142 4.10 -20.88 -5.01
CA ILE A 142 4.79 -21.02 -3.73
C ILE A 142 6.15 -20.33 -3.87
N GLY A 143 6.51 -19.49 -2.91
CA GLY A 143 7.79 -18.80 -2.86
C GLY A 143 8.55 -19.05 -1.56
N ASP A 144 9.77 -18.52 -1.51
CA ASP A 144 10.66 -18.70 -0.36
C ASP A 144 10.58 -17.54 0.62
N ILE A 145 10.53 -17.86 1.93
CA ILE A 145 10.75 -16.87 3.00
C ILE A 145 12.22 -16.91 3.45
N ARG A 146 12.97 -15.86 3.11
CA ARG A 146 14.42 -15.70 3.31
C ARG A 146 14.72 -14.67 4.39
N THR A 147 14.26 -14.93 5.61
CA THR A 147 14.54 -14.11 6.79
C THR A 147 15.05 -14.95 7.98
N PHE A 148 15.89 -14.34 8.80
CA PHE A 148 16.33 -14.90 10.09
C PHE A 148 15.33 -14.64 11.23
N GLU A 149 14.24 -13.90 10.95
CA GLU A 149 13.18 -13.66 11.92
C GLU A 149 12.47 -14.98 12.26
N PRO A 150 12.36 -15.35 13.55
CA PRO A 150 11.79 -16.63 13.97
C PRO A 150 10.28 -16.64 13.74
N GLU A 151 9.77 -17.78 13.26
CA GLU A 151 8.35 -18.03 13.12
C GLU A 151 7.66 -18.19 14.47
N VAL A 152 6.53 -17.49 14.61
CA VAL A 152 5.63 -17.53 15.77
C VAL A 152 4.41 -18.36 15.45
N SER A 153 3.86 -18.18 14.23
CA SER A 153 2.66 -18.86 13.78
C SER A 153 2.62 -18.94 12.26
N TYR A 154 1.75 -19.79 11.74
CA TYR A 154 1.43 -19.89 10.32
C TYR A 154 -0.09 -19.76 10.13
N GLY A 155 -0.52 -19.14 9.03
CA GLY A 155 -1.94 -18.99 8.75
C GLY A 155 -2.26 -18.84 7.28
N VAL A 156 -3.56 -18.81 7.00
CA VAL A 156 -4.13 -18.61 5.67
C VAL A 156 -5.18 -17.51 5.77
N GLU A 157 -5.14 -16.58 4.82
CA GLU A 157 -6.11 -15.51 4.68
C GLU A 157 -6.77 -15.54 3.31
N PHE A 158 -8.04 -15.17 3.27
CA PHE A 158 -8.83 -15.15 2.05
C PHE A 158 -9.35 -13.73 1.78
N GLY A 159 -9.14 -13.25 0.55
CA GLY A 159 -9.58 -11.92 0.18
C GLY A 159 -9.07 -11.48 -1.19
N ARG A 160 -9.13 -10.17 -1.43
CA ARG A 160 -8.65 -9.55 -2.67
C ARG A 160 -7.39 -8.73 -2.39
N ILE A 161 -6.40 -8.84 -3.27
CA ILE A 161 -5.21 -7.98 -3.21
C ILE A 161 -5.59 -6.58 -3.70
N THR A 162 -5.38 -5.56 -2.88
CA THR A 162 -5.77 -4.18 -3.18
C THR A 162 -4.59 -3.24 -3.37
N ASN A 163 -3.42 -3.57 -2.81
CA ASN A 163 -2.21 -2.78 -3.02
C ASN A 163 -0.96 -3.66 -2.99
N VAL A 164 -0.03 -3.45 -3.92
CA VAL A 164 1.28 -4.11 -3.98
C VAL A 164 2.35 -3.07 -4.24
N ILE A 165 3.33 -2.95 -3.33
CA ILE A 165 4.35 -1.90 -3.32
C ILE A 165 5.75 -2.52 -3.33
N LYS A 166 6.63 -1.97 -4.14
CA LYS A 166 8.08 -2.22 -4.11
C LYS A 166 8.81 -0.99 -3.59
N ASN A 167 9.64 -1.19 -2.58
CA ASN A 167 10.60 -0.17 -2.15
C ASN A 167 11.86 -0.26 -3.02
N LYS A 168 12.23 0.82 -3.73
CA LYS A 168 13.42 0.78 -4.61
C LYS A 168 14.74 0.72 -3.83
N ASN A 169 14.75 1.24 -2.60
CA ASN A 169 15.96 1.38 -1.79
C ASN A 169 16.31 0.12 -0.99
N LEU A 170 15.44 -0.90 -1.00
CA LEU A 170 15.62 -2.13 -0.23
C LEU A 170 15.44 -3.33 -1.16
N ALA A 171 16.49 -4.13 -1.32
CA ALA A 171 16.38 -5.39 -2.03
C ALA A 171 15.37 -6.32 -1.33
N ARG A 172 14.51 -6.99 -2.11
CA ARG A 172 13.56 -8.02 -1.63
C ARG A 172 12.66 -7.54 -0.49
N ASN A 173 12.17 -6.30 -0.58
CA ASN A 173 11.20 -5.75 0.35
C ASN A 173 10.00 -5.25 -0.43
N TYR A 174 9.04 -6.14 -0.59
CA TYR A 174 7.76 -5.83 -1.17
C TYR A 174 6.68 -5.88 -0.09
N PHE A 175 5.66 -5.07 -0.27
CA PHE A 175 4.54 -4.98 0.65
C PHE A 175 3.26 -5.24 -0.11
N MET A 176 2.39 -6.04 0.49
CA MET A 176 1.10 -6.38 -0.07
C MET A 176 0.02 -6.05 0.95
N THR A 177 -1.09 -5.50 0.47
CA THR A 177 -2.29 -5.30 1.27
C THR A 177 -3.43 -6.03 0.62
N MET A 178 -4.19 -6.74 1.46
CA MET A 178 -5.40 -7.43 1.06
C MET A 178 -6.58 -6.90 1.83
N GLN A 179 -7.71 -6.79 1.14
CA GLN A 179 -9.03 -6.67 1.75
C GLN A 179 -9.52 -8.07 2.13
N ILE A 180 -9.77 -8.30 3.41
CA ILE A 180 -10.12 -9.61 3.97
C ILE A 180 -11.62 -9.77 4.12
N GLY A 181 -12.14 -10.93 3.73
CA GLY A 181 -13.56 -11.27 3.85
C GLY A 181 -14.47 -10.47 2.91
N ALA A 182 -15.79 -10.61 3.12
CA ALA A 182 -16.81 -10.08 2.20
C ALA A 182 -17.30 -8.66 2.52
N ASN A 183 -17.16 -8.20 3.77
CA ASN A 183 -17.69 -6.90 4.22
C ASN A 183 -16.85 -5.71 3.77
N GLY A 184 -15.59 -5.98 3.42
CA GLY A 184 -14.74 -5.03 2.73
C GLY A 184 -14.13 -3.90 3.54
N ASP A 185 -14.26 -3.94 4.86
CA ASP A 185 -13.78 -2.95 5.84
C ASP A 185 -12.48 -3.38 6.56
N LYS A 186 -12.09 -4.65 6.43
CA LYS A 186 -10.89 -5.23 7.06
C LYS A 186 -9.77 -5.37 6.05
N PHE A 187 -8.60 -4.83 6.39
CA PHE A 187 -7.42 -4.94 5.54
C PHE A 187 -6.29 -5.56 6.32
N ARG A 188 -5.54 -6.44 5.66
CA ARG A 188 -4.38 -7.09 6.24
C ARG A 188 -3.15 -6.84 5.40
N HIS A 189 -2.04 -6.62 6.08
CA HIS A 189 -0.78 -6.21 5.49
C HIS A 189 0.27 -7.31 5.60
N PHE A 190 0.96 -7.56 4.48
CA PHE A 190 1.94 -8.62 4.33
C PHE A 190 3.24 -8.07 3.77
N VAL A 191 4.32 -8.79 4.06
CA VAL A 191 5.64 -8.62 3.46
C VAL A 191 5.82 -9.77 2.47
N ILE A 192 6.32 -9.45 1.29
CA ILE A 192 6.81 -10.43 0.32
C ILE A 192 8.31 -10.17 0.14
N ASP A 193 9.11 -11.22 0.25
CA ASP A 193 10.56 -11.19 0.05
C ASP A 193 11.00 -11.99 -1.20
N ASP A 194 10.14 -12.88 -1.67
CA ASP A 194 10.28 -13.54 -2.97
C ASP A 194 9.86 -12.62 -4.13
N HIS A 195 10.67 -12.61 -5.21
CA HIS A 195 10.44 -11.72 -6.35
C HIS A 195 9.31 -12.25 -7.25
N ASP A 196 9.21 -13.56 -7.44
CA ASP A 196 8.21 -14.16 -8.31
C ASP A 196 6.82 -14.05 -7.66
N LEU A 197 6.73 -14.26 -6.33
CA LEU A 197 5.49 -13.98 -5.57
C LEU A 197 5.04 -12.53 -5.68
N TYR A 198 5.97 -11.57 -5.76
CA TYR A 198 5.62 -10.17 -5.92
C TYR A 198 4.96 -9.89 -7.28
N TYR A 199 5.51 -10.43 -8.37
CA TYR A 199 4.89 -10.26 -9.70
C TYR A 199 3.57 -11.03 -9.80
N PHE A 200 3.49 -12.23 -9.22
CA PHE A 200 2.26 -12.99 -9.16
C PHE A 200 1.15 -12.27 -8.37
N ALA A 201 1.50 -11.59 -7.27
CA ALA A 201 0.57 -10.73 -6.54
C ALA A 201 0.04 -9.56 -7.39
N ILE A 202 0.87 -8.98 -8.27
CA ILE A 202 0.44 -7.94 -9.20
C ILE A 202 -0.54 -8.50 -10.23
N GLU A 203 -0.30 -9.71 -10.76
CA GLU A 203 -1.25 -10.36 -11.68
C GLU A 203 -2.61 -10.59 -11.02
N GLY A 204 -2.62 -11.12 -9.79
CA GLY A 204 -3.84 -11.30 -9.00
C GLY A 204 -4.57 -9.98 -8.73
N LEU A 205 -3.83 -8.91 -8.43
CA LEU A 205 -4.37 -7.55 -8.25
C LEU A 205 -4.95 -7.00 -9.55
N LYS A 206 -4.24 -7.12 -10.69
CA LYS A 206 -4.70 -6.67 -12.02
C LYS A 206 -5.96 -7.39 -12.49
N ALA A 207 -6.11 -8.65 -12.14
CA ALA A 207 -7.32 -9.43 -12.43
C ALA A 207 -8.46 -9.19 -11.42
N GLY A 208 -8.19 -8.54 -10.28
CA GLY A 208 -9.18 -8.28 -9.22
C GLY A 208 -9.82 -9.55 -8.66
N VAL A 209 -9.11 -10.67 -8.71
CA VAL A 209 -9.59 -11.99 -8.29
C VAL A 209 -9.48 -12.19 -6.78
N GLN A 210 -10.25 -13.13 -6.26
CA GLN A 210 -10.07 -13.60 -4.89
C GLN A 210 -8.82 -14.48 -4.83
N VAL A 211 -8.06 -14.37 -3.74
CA VAL A 211 -6.88 -15.16 -3.48
C VAL A 211 -6.92 -15.74 -2.06
N LYS A 212 -6.28 -16.90 -1.90
CA LYS A 212 -5.83 -17.37 -0.59
C LYS A 212 -4.35 -17.06 -0.46
N VAL A 213 -3.97 -16.43 0.64
CA VAL A 213 -2.58 -16.09 0.94
C VAL A 213 -2.16 -16.82 2.19
N HIS A 214 -1.14 -17.63 2.01
CA HIS A 214 -0.49 -18.43 3.02
C HIS A 214 0.68 -17.62 3.56
N TYR A 215 0.77 -17.50 4.89
CA TYR A 215 1.75 -16.62 5.52
C TYR A 215 2.35 -17.21 6.80
N SER A 216 3.60 -16.84 7.05
CA SER A 216 4.34 -17.08 8.28
C SER A 216 4.40 -15.77 9.09
N GLU A 217 3.84 -15.78 10.30
CA GLU A 217 4.00 -14.68 11.25
C GLU A 217 5.35 -14.80 11.95
N ARG A 218 6.17 -13.76 11.87
CA ARG A 218 7.55 -13.77 12.39
C ARG A 218 7.84 -12.59 13.30
N LEU A 219 8.68 -12.78 14.32
CA LEU A 219 9.05 -11.70 15.24
C LEU A 219 9.90 -10.64 14.52
N ALA A 220 9.45 -9.40 14.56
CA ALA A 220 10.18 -8.28 13.96
C ALA A 220 11.40 -7.93 14.81
N SER A 221 12.60 -8.18 14.29
CA SER A 221 13.87 -7.82 14.94
C SER A 221 14.07 -6.31 15.05
N ARG A 222 13.44 -5.55 14.15
CA ARG A 222 13.41 -4.08 14.13
C ARG A 222 11.97 -3.60 14.11
N ASN A 223 11.59 -2.83 15.13
CA ASN A 223 10.26 -2.25 15.27
C ASN A 223 10.11 -0.97 14.43
N ILE A 224 10.17 -1.10 13.10
CA ILE A 224 10.05 0.04 12.18
C ILE A 224 8.61 0.62 12.13
N PHE A 225 7.62 -0.09 12.65
CA PHE A 225 6.20 0.25 12.49
C PHE A 225 5.35 0.11 13.76
N GLY A 226 5.95 -0.03 14.94
CA GLY A 226 5.25 -0.18 16.22
C GLY A 226 4.78 -1.59 16.58
N HIS A 227 4.84 -2.55 15.65
CA HIS A 227 4.36 -3.93 15.84
C HIS A 227 5.49 -4.94 16.10
N ARG A 228 5.18 -5.96 16.92
CA ARG A 228 6.14 -7.01 17.33
C ARG A 228 6.32 -8.12 16.29
N THR A 229 5.39 -8.28 15.35
CA THR A 229 5.41 -9.34 14.33
C THR A 229 5.19 -8.78 12.94
N ARG A 230 5.65 -9.50 11.92
CA ARG A 230 5.34 -9.27 10.49
C ARG A 230 4.77 -10.53 9.87
N LEU A 231 3.99 -10.38 8.82
CA LEU A 231 3.35 -11.49 8.11
C LEU A 231 4.06 -11.67 6.77
N PHE A 232 4.89 -12.70 6.64
CA PHE A 232 5.61 -13.01 5.41
C PHE A 232 4.80 -13.96 4.55
N VAL A 233 4.58 -13.62 3.29
CA VAL A 233 3.87 -14.49 2.34
C VAL A 233 4.78 -15.65 1.93
N SER A 234 4.28 -16.87 2.04
CA SER A 234 4.92 -18.07 1.50
C SER A 234 4.26 -18.57 0.23
N GLU A 235 2.98 -18.29 0.03
CA GLU A 235 2.20 -18.89 -1.06
C GLU A 235 0.95 -18.06 -1.36
N ILE A 236 0.59 -18.00 -2.64
CA ILE A 236 -0.62 -17.33 -3.13
C ILE A 236 -1.35 -18.29 -4.08
N GLU A 237 -2.63 -18.55 -3.80
CA GLU A 237 -3.53 -19.30 -4.66
C GLU A 237 -4.65 -18.38 -5.16
N ILE A 238 -4.96 -18.42 -6.46
CA ILE A 238 -6.12 -17.74 -7.03
C ILE A 238 -7.35 -18.60 -6.79
N ALA A 239 -8.33 -18.05 -6.08
CA ALA A 239 -9.58 -18.71 -5.78
C ALA A 239 -10.66 -18.34 -6.80
N GLY A 240 -11.31 -19.34 -7.40
CA GLY A 240 -12.56 -19.13 -8.14
C GLY A 240 -12.46 -19.02 -9.66
N ARG A 241 -11.39 -19.53 -10.29
CA ARG A 241 -11.46 -19.93 -11.70
C ARG A 241 -11.38 -21.44 -11.78
N GLN A 242 -12.49 -22.09 -12.16
CA GLN A 242 -12.43 -23.48 -12.60
C GLN A 242 -11.38 -23.55 -13.71
N ALA A 243 -10.39 -24.42 -13.52
CA ALA A 243 -9.62 -24.93 -14.65
C ALA A 243 -10.64 -25.37 -15.71
N GLY A 244 -10.48 -24.91 -16.94
CA GLY A 244 -11.37 -25.23 -18.04
C GLY A 244 -11.70 -26.72 -18.04
N MET A 245 -12.98 -27.03 -18.07
CA MET A 245 -13.45 -28.32 -18.54
C MET A 245 -13.12 -28.36 -20.04
N ASP A 246 -12.04 -29.07 -20.37
CA ASP A 246 -11.92 -29.75 -21.66
C ASP A 246 -12.80 -31.01 -21.64
#